data_AF-A0A7L3WCT5-F1
#
_entry.id   AF-A0A7L3WCT5-F1
#
_cell.length_a   1.000
_cell.length_b   1.000
_cell.length_c   1.000
_cell.angle_alpha   90.00
_cell.angle_beta   90.00
_cell.angle_gamma   90.00
#
_symmetry.space_group_name_H-M   'P 1'
#
loop_
_entity.id
_entity.type
_entity.pdbx_description
1 polymer ?
#
loop_
_entity_poly.entity_id
_entity_poly.type
_entity_poly.pdbx_seq_one_letter_code
_entity_poly.pdbx_strand_id
1 'polypeptide(L)'
;ILTKDAVTTQVDGVVYYRICSAVSAVANVTDVHMATFLLAQTTLRNVLGTQSLAQVLAGREETARSIQDILDSATEHWGIKVSRVEIKDVRIPVGMQRAMAAEAEAAREARAKVVAAEGEINASKALKQASMVLSESPAGLQLRYLQTLTTLAAENNSTIVFPLPINMLEEIVHKNRGG
;
A
#
# COMPACT_ATOMS: atom_id res chain seq x y z
N ILE A 1 -7.28 6.90 25.28
CA ILE A 1 -6.06 6.12 25.55
C ILE A 1 -4.90 6.90 24.95
N LEU A 2 -3.73 6.87 25.58
CA LEU A 2 -2.52 7.46 25.02
C LEU A 2 -1.72 6.33 24.35
N THR A 3 -1.38 6.48 23.08
CA THR A 3 -0.51 5.55 22.36
C THR A 3 0.97 5.83 22.67
N LYS A 4 1.88 4.97 22.19
CA LYS A 4 3.33 5.09 22.42
C LYS A 4 3.92 6.42 21.96
N ASP A 5 3.35 7.01 20.92
CA ASP A 5 3.70 8.30 20.30
C ASP A 5 2.97 9.49 20.94
N ALA A 6 2.46 9.33 22.17
CA ALA A 6 1.78 10.37 22.93
C ALA A 6 0.53 10.95 22.23
N VAL A 7 -0.14 10.14 21.41
CA VAL A 7 -1.40 10.54 20.77
C VAL A 7 -2.59 10.13 21.62
N THR A 8 -3.47 11.09 21.90
CA THR A 8 -4.75 10.80 22.55
C THR A 8 -5.72 10.25 21.52
N THR A 9 -6.20 9.03 21.73
CA THR A 9 -7.18 8.36 20.86
C THR A 9 -8.38 7.84 21.64
N GLN A 10 -9.54 7.78 20.99
CA GLN A 10 -10.69 7.01 21.46
C GLN A 10 -10.81 5.78 20.58
N VAL A 11 -10.91 4.61 21.21
CA VAL A 11 -10.92 3.33 20.50
C VAL A 11 -12.11 2.54 20.99
N ASP A 12 -12.94 2.13 20.03
CA ASP A 12 -14.09 1.27 20.27
C ASP A 12 -13.77 -0.15 19.80
N GLY A 13 -14.17 -1.12 20.60
CA GLY A 13 -13.96 -2.54 20.29
C GLY A 13 -15.15 -3.39 20.74
N VAL A 14 -15.27 -4.56 20.13
CA VAL A 14 -16.29 -5.58 20.43
C VAL A 14 -15.59 -6.90 20.72
N VAL A 15 -16.04 -7.58 21.77
CA VAL A 15 -15.54 -8.89 22.17
C VAL A 15 -16.68 -9.90 22.04
N TYR A 16 -16.48 -10.92 21.21
CA TYR A 16 -17.37 -12.05 21.05
C TYR A 16 -16.86 -13.21 21.90
N TYR A 17 -17.66 -13.65 22.85
CA TYR A 17 -17.32 -14.76 23.73
C TYR A 17 -18.54 -15.62 24.02
N ARG A 18 -18.28 -16.84 24.51
CA ARG A 18 -19.31 -17.78 24.96
C ARG A 18 -18.90 -18.40 26.29
N ILE A 19 -19.89 -18.72 27.11
CA ILE A 19 -19.67 -19.48 28.35
C ILE A 19 -19.55 -20.95 27.98
N CYS A 20 -18.40 -21.54 28.27
CA CYS A 20 -18.13 -22.97 28.08
C CYS A 20 -18.41 -23.79 29.35
N SER A 21 -18.19 -23.23 30.53
CA SER A 21 -18.46 -23.87 31.83
C SER A 21 -19.32 -22.95 32.69
N ALA A 22 -20.60 -23.29 32.85
CA ALA A 22 -21.53 -22.54 33.70
C ALA A 22 -21.12 -22.59 35.18
N VAL A 23 -20.54 -23.71 35.62
CA VAL A 23 -20.07 -23.87 37.01
C VAL A 23 -18.93 -22.93 37.30
N SER A 24 -17.91 -22.88 36.43
CA SER A 24 -16.76 -21.97 36.58
C SER A 24 -17.18 -20.50 36.48
N ALA A 25 -18.12 -20.20 35.58
CA ALA A 25 -18.65 -18.85 35.39
C ALA A 25 -19.34 -18.30 36.65
N VAL A 26 -20.11 -19.14 37.36
CA VAL A 26 -20.82 -18.72 38.58
C VAL A 26 -19.93 -18.81 39.83
N ALA A 27 -19.02 -19.79 39.89
CA ALA A 27 -18.20 -20.02 41.08
C ALA A 27 -16.99 -19.09 41.20
N ASN A 28 -16.37 -18.72 40.07
CA ASN A 28 -15.07 -18.03 40.09
C ASN A 28 -15.17 -16.51 39.95
N VAL A 29 -16.33 -15.97 39.54
CA VAL A 29 -16.54 -14.53 39.35
C VAL A 29 -17.98 -14.16 39.68
N THR A 30 -18.17 -13.02 40.34
CA THR A 30 -19.50 -12.51 40.73
C THR A 30 -20.36 -12.08 39.54
N ASP A 31 -19.76 -11.32 38.61
CA ASP A 31 -20.38 -10.91 37.35
C ASP A 31 -19.41 -11.10 36.19
N VAL A 32 -19.68 -12.14 35.41
CA VAL A 32 -18.87 -12.59 34.27
C VAL A 32 -18.80 -11.54 33.18
N HIS A 33 -19.91 -10.85 32.91
CA HIS A 33 -20.00 -9.87 31.84
C HIS A 33 -19.20 -8.62 32.21
N MET A 34 -19.38 -8.12 33.44
CA MET A 34 -18.65 -6.95 33.93
C MET A 34 -17.15 -7.23 34.06
N ALA A 35 -16.76 -8.37 34.63
CA ALA A 35 -15.34 -8.73 34.79
C ALA A 35 -14.64 -8.85 33.42
N THR A 36 -15.28 -9.51 32.45
CA THR A 36 -14.76 -9.63 31.09
C THR A 36 -14.64 -8.27 30.40
N PHE A 37 -15.62 -7.39 30.57
CA PHE A 37 -15.58 -6.04 30.01
C PHE A 37 -14.45 -5.18 30.58
N LEU A 38 -14.26 -5.20 31.91
CA LEU A 38 -13.18 -4.47 32.57
C LEU A 38 -11.79 -5.00 32.17
N LEU A 39 -11.66 -6.32 32.07
CA LEU A 39 -10.44 -6.96 31.60
C LEU A 39 -10.15 -6.57 30.15
N ALA A 40 -11.16 -6.65 29.26
CA ALA A 40 -11.03 -6.21 27.87
C ALA A 40 -10.60 -4.76 27.75
N GLN A 41 -11.19 -3.85 28.53
CA GLN A 41 -10.80 -2.44 28.55
C GLN A 41 -9.34 -2.25 28.99
N THR A 42 -8.90 -2.98 30.02
CA THR A 42 -7.54 -2.89 30.55
C THR A 42 -6.52 -3.45 29.56
N THR A 43 -6.81 -4.61 28.96
CA THR A 43 -5.97 -5.23 27.92
C THR A 43 -5.86 -4.35 26.70
N LEU A 44 -6.99 -3.80 26.22
CA LEU A 44 -7.00 -2.89 25.08
C LEU A 44 -6.18 -1.62 25.37
N ARG A 45 -6.30 -1.05 26.56
CA ARG A 45 -5.46 0.09 26.99
C ARG A 45 -3.98 -0.26 27.00
N ASN A 46 -3.60 -1.42 27.54
CA ASN A 46 -2.21 -1.83 27.67
C ASN A 46 -1.58 -2.09 26.30
N VAL A 47 -2.23 -2.89 25.45
CA VAL A 47 -1.73 -3.22 24.11
C VAL A 47 -1.58 -1.96 23.26
N LEU A 48 -2.63 -1.11 23.22
CA LEU A 48 -2.57 0.13 22.45
C LEU A 48 -1.58 1.16 23.01
N GLY A 49 -1.32 1.14 24.31
CA GLY A 49 -0.28 1.98 24.92
C GLY A 49 1.15 1.60 24.49
N THR A 50 1.38 0.34 24.11
CA THR A 50 2.70 -0.14 23.64
C THR A 50 2.93 0.05 22.13
N GLN A 51 1.89 0.36 21.36
CA GLN A 51 1.93 0.51 19.91
C GLN A 51 1.83 1.99 19.50
N SER A 52 2.40 2.34 18.34
CA SER A 52 2.19 3.67 17.75
C SER A 52 0.83 3.76 17.06
N LEU A 53 0.31 4.97 16.86
CA LEU A 53 -0.97 5.15 16.16
C LEU A 53 -0.94 4.55 14.75
N ALA A 54 0.17 4.73 14.02
CA ALA A 54 0.32 4.18 12.67
C ALA A 54 0.23 2.65 12.65
N GLN A 55 0.83 1.96 13.64
CA GLN A 55 0.75 0.51 13.78
C GLN A 55 -0.68 0.06 14.05
N VAL A 56 -1.39 0.74 14.95
CA VAL A 56 -2.78 0.42 15.27
C VAL A 56 -3.70 0.62 14.06
N LEU A 57 -3.45 1.65 13.24
CA LEU A 57 -4.25 1.91 12.03
C LEU A 57 -3.95 0.92 10.90
N ALA A 58 -2.68 0.55 10.69
CA ALA A 58 -2.29 -0.36 9.62
C ALA A 58 -2.49 -1.85 9.98
N GLY A 59 -2.25 -2.22 11.24
CA GLY A 59 -2.21 -3.59 11.76
C GLY A 59 -3.41 -3.97 12.61
N ARG A 60 -4.61 -3.43 12.33
CA ARG A 60 -5.81 -3.65 13.16
C ARG A 60 -6.09 -5.12 13.46
N GLU A 61 -5.91 -6.01 12.48
CA GLU A 61 -6.12 -7.45 12.66
C GLU A 61 -5.10 -8.09 13.59
N GLU A 62 -3.84 -7.67 13.52
CA GLU A 62 -2.77 -8.19 14.36
C GLU A 62 -2.97 -7.74 15.81
N THR A 63 -3.28 -6.45 16.01
CA THR A 63 -3.62 -5.91 17.33
C THR A 63 -4.84 -6.62 17.92
N ALA A 64 -5.89 -6.87 17.10
CA ALA A 64 -7.08 -7.57 17.55
C ALA A 64 -6.80 -9.03 17.93
N ARG A 65 -5.98 -9.75 17.16
CA ARG A 65 -5.54 -11.12 17.49
C ARG A 65 -4.74 -11.16 18.80
N SER A 66 -3.80 -10.24 18.98
CA SER A 66 -3.03 -10.15 20.23
C SER A 66 -3.93 -9.91 21.44
N ILE A 67 -4.92 -9.02 21.33
CA ILE A 67 -5.90 -8.78 22.40
C ILE A 67 -6.75 -10.04 22.65
N GLN A 68 -7.17 -10.74 21.58
CA GLN A 68 -7.92 -11.99 21.68
C GLN A 68 -7.15 -13.05 22.47
N ASP A 69 -5.88 -13.29 22.13
CA ASP A 69 -5.07 -14.32 22.78
C ASP A 69 -4.90 -14.03 24.29
N ILE A 70 -4.66 -12.77 24.64
CA ILE A 70 -4.53 -12.35 26.04
C ILE A 70 -5.86 -12.52 26.79
N LEU A 71 -6.98 -12.12 26.19
CA LEU A 71 -8.29 -12.24 26.82
C LEU A 71 -8.75 -13.68 26.94
N ASP A 72 -8.52 -14.52 25.93
CA ASP A 72 -8.88 -15.93 25.96
C ASP A 72 -8.16 -16.66 27.09
N SER A 73 -6.84 -16.48 27.21
CA SER A 73 -6.04 -17.10 28.27
C SER A 73 -6.45 -16.63 29.67
N ALA A 74 -6.73 -15.34 29.84
CA ALA A 74 -7.12 -14.80 31.14
C ALA A 74 -8.54 -15.21 31.56
N THR A 75 -9.47 -15.34 30.60
CA THR A 75 -10.89 -15.64 30.88
C THR A 75 -11.21 -17.14 30.93
N GLU A 76 -10.27 -18.01 30.56
CA GLU A 76 -10.42 -19.47 30.63
C GLU A 76 -10.75 -19.96 32.06
N HIS A 77 -10.13 -19.35 33.07
CA HIS A 77 -10.39 -19.65 34.49
C HIS A 77 -11.83 -19.32 34.91
N TRP A 78 -12.51 -18.41 34.21
CA TRP A 78 -13.92 -18.08 34.43
C TRP A 78 -14.86 -18.96 33.61
N GLY A 79 -14.34 -19.95 32.88
CA GLY A 79 -15.13 -20.82 32.01
C GLY A 79 -15.64 -20.12 30.76
N ILE A 80 -14.97 -19.06 30.31
CA ILE A 80 -15.32 -18.30 29.11
C ILE A 80 -14.32 -18.63 28.01
N LYS A 81 -14.82 -18.73 26.77
CA LYS A 81 -13.99 -18.80 25.56
C LYS A 81 -14.20 -17.55 24.71
N VAL A 82 -13.13 -16.80 24.47
CA VAL A 82 -13.17 -15.64 23.58
C VAL A 82 -13.02 -16.13 22.15
N SER A 83 -14.02 -15.88 21.31
CA SER A 83 -14.05 -16.36 19.93
C SER A 83 -13.44 -15.36 18.96
N ARG A 84 -13.68 -14.05 19.19
CA ARG A 84 -13.17 -12.99 18.32
C ARG A 84 -13.13 -11.66 19.06
N VAL A 85 -12.12 -10.85 18.76
CA VAL A 85 -12.06 -9.43 19.12
C VAL A 85 -12.04 -8.60 17.83
N GLU A 86 -12.80 -7.52 17.80
CA GLU A 86 -12.82 -6.59 16.67
C GLU A 86 -12.61 -5.16 17.17
N ILE A 87 -11.75 -4.41 16.48
CA ILE A 87 -11.57 -2.97 16.69
C ILE A 87 -12.50 -2.26 15.71
N LYS A 88 -13.53 -1.58 16.22
CA LYS A 88 -14.60 -0.98 15.43
C LYS A 88 -14.20 0.38 14.87
N ASP A 89 -13.80 1.31 15.75
CA ASP A 89 -13.46 2.68 15.38
C ASP A 89 -12.26 3.18 16.19
N VAL A 90 -11.44 4.02 15.57
CA VAL A 90 -10.29 4.68 16.20
C VAL A 90 -10.39 6.16 15.85
N ARG A 91 -10.83 6.96 16.81
CA ARG A 91 -10.99 8.40 16.66
C ARG A 91 -9.77 9.12 17.20
N ILE A 92 -9.24 10.02 16.38
CA ILE A 92 -8.12 10.88 16.69
C ILE A 92 -8.59 12.35 16.62
N PRO A 93 -7.96 13.27 17.38
CA PRO A 93 -8.29 14.69 17.31
C PRO A 93 -8.15 15.23 15.89
N VAL A 94 -9.10 16.07 15.47
CA VAL A 94 -9.19 16.60 14.09
C VAL A 94 -7.89 17.30 13.66
N GLY A 95 -7.25 18.04 14.57
CA GLY A 95 -5.97 18.70 14.29
C GLY A 95 -4.86 17.71 13.90
N MET A 96 -4.76 16.59 14.61
CA MET A 96 -3.78 15.56 14.31
C MET A 96 -4.13 14.76 13.06
N GLN A 97 -5.42 14.48 12.84
CA GLN A 97 -5.88 13.82 11.62
C GLN A 97 -5.47 14.60 10.37
N ARG A 98 -5.61 15.94 10.39
CA ARG A 98 -5.17 16.81 9.30
C ARG A 98 -3.65 16.79 9.12
N ALA A 99 -2.89 16.88 10.20
CA ALA A 99 -1.43 16.84 10.16
C ALA A 99 -0.92 15.51 9.57
N MET A 100 -1.44 14.38 10.04
CA MET A 100 -1.10 13.06 9.51
C MET A 100 -1.51 12.89 8.04
N ALA A 101 -2.67 13.40 7.64
CA ALA A 101 -3.10 13.35 6.25
C ALA A 101 -2.16 14.15 5.34
N ALA A 102 -1.75 15.35 5.77
CA ALA A 102 -0.79 16.17 5.04
C ALA A 102 0.59 15.51 4.95
N GLU A 103 1.08 14.93 6.04
CA GLU A 103 2.34 14.19 6.07
C GLU A 103 2.28 12.94 5.17
N ALA A 104 1.19 12.18 5.23
CA ALA A 104 1.00 10.98 4.41
C ALA A 104 0.95 11.32 2.92
N GLU A 105 0.30 12.42 2.53
CA GLU A 105 0.25 12.87 1.14
C GLU A 105 1.62 13.33 0.67
N ALA A 106 2.32 14.15 1.45
CA ALA A 106 3.69 14.57 1.11
C ALA A 106 4.65 13.38 0.95
N ALA A 107 4.58 12.39 1.86
CA ALA A 107 5.37 11.17 1.77
C ALA A 107 4.99 10.32 0.54
N ARG A 108 3.70 10.29 0.18
CA ARG A 108 3.22 9.58 -1.01
C ARG A 108 3.70 10.26 -2.30
N GLU A 109 3.62 11.58 -2.40
CA GLU A 109 4.14 12.35 -3.53
C GLU A 109 5.66 12.18 -3.67
N ALA A 110 6.41 12.28 -2.56
CA ALA A 110 7.85 12.07 -2.56
C ALA A 110 8.21 10.66 -3.07
N ARG A 111 7.54 9.62 -2.58
CA ARG A 111 7.73 8.24 -3.07
C ARG A 111 7.37 8.10 -4.54
N ALA A 112 6.28 8.73 -4.99
CA ALA A 112 5.89 8.68 -6.39
C ALA A 112 6.96 9.29 -7.31
N LYS A 113 7.58 10.40 -6.91
CA LYS A 113 8.68 11.02 -7.66
C LYS A 113 9.91 10.13 -7.74
N VAL A 114 10.28 9.45 -6.64
CA VAL A 114 11.40 8.50 -6.63
C VAL A 114 11.13 7.33 -7.57
N VAL A 115 9.94 6.72 -7.48
CA VAL A 115 9.54 5.62 -8.36
C VAL A 115 9.51 6.04 -9.82
N ALA A 116 9.03 7.24 -10.13
CA ALA A 116 9.05 7.78 -11.49
C ALA A 116 10.47 7.96 -12.03
N ALA A 117 11.37 8.53 -11.23
CA ALA A 117 12.78 8.71 -11.61
C ALA A 117 13.51 7.38 -11.79
N GLU A 118 13.29 6.41 -10.91
CA GLU A 118 13.82 5.04 -11.06
C GLU A 118 13.26 4.36 -12.33
N GLY A 119 11.97 4.53 -12.59
CA GLY A 119 11.31 4.07 -13.80
C GLY A 119 11.93 4.65 -15.07
N GLU A 120 12.23 5.96 -15.07
CA GLU A 120 12.86 6.66 -16.18
C GLU A 120 14.29 6.18 -16.45
N ILE A 121 15.08 5.94 -15.39
CA ILE A 121 16.42 5.36 -15.51
C ILE A 121 16.34 3.95 -16.11
N ASN A 122 15.41 3.12 -15.62
CA ASN A 122 15.26 1.75 -16.11
C ASN A 122 14.80 1.73 -17.58
N ALA A 123 13.85 2.59 -17.96
CA ALA A 123 13.41 2.76 -19.34
C ALA A 123 14.57 3.22 -20.24
N SER A 124 15.35 4.21 -19.80
CA SER A 124 16.49 4.73 -20.55
C SER A 124 17.58 3.67 -20.78
N LYS A 125 17.86 2.83 -19.78
CA LYS A 125 18.78 1.70 -19.90
C LYS A 125 18.29 0.67 -20.92
N ALA A 126 17.01 0.31 -20.86
CA ALA A 126 16.40 -0.62 -21.82
C ALA A 126 16.45 -0.07 -23.26
N LEU A 127 16.13 1.22 -23.45
CA LEU A 127 16.22 1.88 -24.75
C LEU A 127 17.65 1.95 -25.28
N LYS A 128 18.63 2.25 -24.43
CA LYS A 128 20.06 2.22 -24.79
C LYS A 128 20.47 0.82 -25.26
N GLN A 129 20.09 -0.22 -24.53
CA GLN A 129 20.39 -1.59 -24.91
C GLN A 129 19.74 -1.98 -26.24
N ALA A 130 18.46 -1.63 -26.43
CA ALA A 130 17.76 -1.85 -27.70
C ALA A 130 18.43 -1.11 -28.87
N SER A 131 18.91 0.11 -28.66
CA SER A 131 19.61 0.91 -29.67
C SER A 131 20.96 0.29 -30.07
N MET A 132 21.74 -0.23 -29.11
CA MET A 132 22.99 -0.93 -29.40
C MET A 132 22.73 -2.18 -30.26
N VAL A 133 21.75 -3.00 -29.88
CA VAL A 133 21.37 -4.20 -30.65
C VAL A 133 20.90 -3.85 -32.06
N LEU A 134 20.13 -2.76 -32.22
CA LEU A 134 19.69 -2.30 -33.55
C LEU A 134 20.85 -1.76 -34.39
N SER A 135 21.83 -1.09 -33.78
CA SER A 135 23.02 -0.60 -34.49
C SER A 135 23.91 -1.74 -35.00
N GLU A 136 24.00 -2.83 -34.24
CA GLU A 136 24.76 -4.03 -34.64
C GLU A 136 24.10 -4.78 -35.82
N SER A 137 22.79 -4.63 -36.03
CA SER A 137 22.04 -5.31 -37.09
C SER A 137 21.29 -4.32 -37.99
N PRO A 138 21.88 -3.90 -39.12
CA PRO A 138 21.24 -2.98 -40.07
C PRO A 138 19.86 -3.46 -40.57
N ALA A 139 19.68 -4.79 -40.71
CA ALA A 139 18.40 -5.39 -41.07
C ALA A 139 17.32 -5.20 -39.98
N GLY A 140 17.72 -5.12 -38.71
CA GLY A 140 16.81 -4.88 -37.58
C GLY A 140 16.15 -3.50 -37.62
N LEU A 141 16.88 -2.46 -38.01
CA LEU A 141 16.31 -1.12 -38.22
C LEU A 141 15.28 -1.13 -39.36
N GLN A 142 15.56 -1.84 -40.44
CA GLN A 142 14.68 -1.93 -41.60
C GLN A 142 13.39 -2.70 -41.28
N LEU A 143 13.48 -3.78 -40.51
CA LEU A 143 12.30 -4.51 -40.00
C LEU A 143 11.47 -3.66 -39.04
N ARG A 144 12.11 -2.91 -38.12
CA ARG A 144 11.42 -1.97 -37.23
C ARG A 144 10.70 -0.89 -38.04
N TYR A 145 11.33 -0.35 -39.09
CA TYR A 145 10.73 0.63 -39.99
C TYR A 145 9.47 0.07 -40.67
N LEU A 146 9.54 -1.14 -41.22
CA LEU A 146 8.38 -1.81 -41.82
C LEU A 146 7.26 -2.08 -40.80
N GLN A 147 7.60 -2.49 -39.57
CA GLN A 147 6.63 -2.67 -38.50
C GLN A 147 5.92 -1.35 -38.16
N THR A 148 6.66 -0.25 -38.00
CA THR A 148 6.07 1.08 -37.73
C THR A 148 5.12 1.50 -38.86
N LEU A 149 5.49 1.24 -40.12
CA LEU A 149 4.62 1.49 -41.27
C LEU A 149 3.34 0.65 -41.22
N THR A 150 3.42 -0.63 -40.84
CA THR A 150 2.22 -1.47 -40.70
C THR A 150 1.31 -1.01 -39.56
N THR A 151 1.88 -0.56 -38.43
CA THR A 151 1.09 -0.04 -37.31
C THR A 151 0.39 1.27 -37.69
N LEU A 152 1.10 2.19 -38.34
CA LEU A 152 0.53 3.45 -38.85
C LEU A 152 -0.52 3.22 -39.94
N ALA A 153 -0.34 2.21 -40.80
CA ALA A 153 -1.33 1.84 -41.82
C ALA A 153 -2.60 1.21 -41.21
N ALA A 154 -2.50 0.60 -40.04
CA ALA A 154 -3.63 0.01 -39.32
C ALA A 154 -4.45 1.07 -38.55
N GLU A 155 -3.82 2.13 -38.05
CA GLU A 155 -4.51 3.30 -37.49
C GLU A 155 -5.01 4.20 -38.63
N ASN A 156 -6.29 4.07 -39.02
CA ASN A 156 -6.96 4.82 -40.10
C ASN A 156 -6.81 6.36 -40.02
N ASN A 157 -5.65 6.92 -40.36
CA ASN A 157 -5.39 8.36 -40.35
C ASN A 157 -5.04 8.83 -41.78
N SER A 158 -5.80 9.76 -42.33
CA SER A 158 -5.74 10.19 -43.74
C SER A 158 -4.46 10.96 -44.12
N THR A 159 -3.50 11.08 -43.21
CA THR A 159 -2.24 11.82 -43.39
C THR A 159 -1.08 10.90 -43.04
N ILE A 160 -0.41 10.37 -44.06
CA ILE A 160 0.76 9.50 -43.90
C ILE A 160 1.99 10.40 -43.73
N VAL A 161 2.47 10.56 -42.49
CA VAL A 161 3.74 11.24 -42.22
C VAL A 161 4.87 10.23 -42.44
N PHE A 162 5.67 10.43 -43.48
CA PHE A 162 6.84 9.60 -43.78
C PHE A 162 8.08 10.13 -43.06
N PRO A 163 8.59 9.44 -42.01
CA PRO A 163 9.90 9.76 -41.46
C PRO A 163 10.97 9.25 -42.43
N LEU A 164 11.66 10.16 -43.11
CA LEU A 164 12.81 9.84 -43.94
C LEU A 164 14.10 9.87 -43.10
N PRO A 165 15.02 8.90 -43.26
CA PRO A 165 16.32 8.93 -42.61
C PRO A 165 17.09 10.18 -43.02
N ILE A 166 17.71 10.87 -42.08
CA ILE A 166 18.47 12.12 -42.33
C ILE A 166 19.59 11.87 -43.37
N ASN A 167 20.19 10.69 -43.36
CA ASN A 167 21.22 10.27 -44.32
C ASN A 167 20.73 10.32 -45.78
N MET A 168 19.44 10.04 -46.04
CA MET A 168 18.86 10.15 -47.39
C MET A 168 18.56 11.61 -47.77
N LEU A 169 18.26 12.47 -46.80
CA LEU A 169 18.12 13.91 -47.07
C LEU A 169 19.46 14.57 -47.41
N GLU A 170 20.55 14.15 -46.76
CA GLU A 170 21.90 14.67 -47.03
C GLU A 170 22.34 14.41 -48.48
N GLU A 171 22.05 13.22 -49.04
CA GLU A 171 22.32 12.91 -50.45
C GLU A 171 21.54 13.80 -51.43
N ILE A 172 20.29 14.12 -51.11
CA ILE A 172 19.43 14.99 -51.94
C ILE A 172 19.93 16.45 -51.89
N VAL A 173 20.35 16.93 -50.72
CA VAL A 173 20.86 18.30 -50.52
C VAL A 173 22.25 18.48 -51.16
N HIS A 174 23.14 17.48 -51.06
CA HIS A 174 24.46 17.54 -51.69
C HIS A 174 24.38 17.51 -53.22
N LYS A 175 23.42 16.78 -53.80
CA LYS A 175 23.20 16.73 -55.25
C LYS A 175 22.77 18.08 -55.85
N ASN A 176 22.17 18.98 -55.04
CA ASN A 176 21.66 20.27 -55.50
C ASN A 176 22.67 21.43 -55.39
N ARG A 177 23.87 21.20 -54.80
CA ARG A 177 24.94 22.20 -54.66
C ARG A 177 26.12 22.03 -55.64
N GLY A 178 26.07 21.03 -56.51
CA GLY A 178 27.13 20.69 -57.46
C GLY A 178 26.77 20.92 -58.94
N GLY A 179 25.93 21.91 -59.24
CA GLY A 179 25.56 22.32 -60.60
C GLY A 179 25.97 23.76 -60.88
#